data_AF-A0A9E0FUY6-F1
#
_entry.id   AF-A0A9E0FUY6-F1
#
_cell.length_a   1.000
_cell.length_b   1.000
_cell.length_c   1.000
_cell.angle_alpha   90.00
_cell.angle_beta   90.00
_cell.angle_gamma   90.00
#
_symmetry.space_group_name_H-M   'P 1'
#
loop_
_entity.id
_entity.type
_entity.pdbx_description
1 polymer ?
#
loop_
_entity_poly.entity_id
_entity_poly.type
_entity_poly.pdbx_seq_one_letter_code
_entity_poly.pdbx_strand_id
1 'polypeptide(L)'
;VRAWLEDPRSETVKPGDECLSRSHFKLIATPQHAIDAVAAKAEAAGIPTLILGDLEGESREVAKVHAGIARQVRKHGQPLKAPCLILSGGETTVTVRGNGRGGRNAEFLLSLTADLKGEPNIWALAGDTDGIDGMESNAGALMSPCSYSRATKAGLNPLHELDNNNGYGFFAELGDLVITRPTRTNVNDFRAILVLENDK
;
A
#
# COMPACT_ATOMS: atom_id res chain seq x y z
N VAL A 1 23.48 -22.90 27.47
CA VAL A 1 23.36 -22.34 26.11
C VAL A 1 24.43 -22.89 25.18
N ARG A 2 25.73 -22.57 25.36
CA ARG A 2 26.83 -23.09 24.51
C ARG A 2 26.79 -24.62 24.34
N ALA A 3 26.71 -25.37 25.43
CA ALA A 3 26.62 -26.83 25.39
C ALA A 3 25.40 -27.39 24.64
N TRP A 4 24.30 -26.63 24.54
CA TRP A 4 23.13 -27.04 23.75
C TRP A 4 23.35 -26.73 22.27
N LEU A 5 23.89 -25.56 21.93
CA LEU A 5 24.18 -25.17 20.54
C LEU A 5 25.27 -26.04 19.88
N GLU A 6 26.14 -26.66 20.68
CA GLU A 6 27.18 -27.59 20.20
C GLU A 6 26.66 -29.04 20.12
N ASP A 7 25.43 -29.32 20.57
CA ASP A 7 24.83 -30.65 20.54
C ASP A 7 24.20 -30.92 19.16
N PRO A 8 24.58 -32.00 18.44
CA PRO A 8 23.98 -32.35 17.16
C PRO A 8 22.45 -32.54 17.20
N ARG A 9 21.87 -32.83 18.37
CA ARG A 9 20.41 -32.96 18.55
C ARG A 9 19.68 -31.61 18.50
N SER A 10 20.40 -30.51 18.67
CA SER A 10 19.86 -29.15 18.58
C SER A 10 19.76 -28.63 17.15
N GLU A 11 20.26 -29.41 16.18
CA GLU A 11 20.26 -29.04 14.77
C GLU A 11 18.84 -29.04 14.19
N THR A 12 18.64 -28.15 13.23
CA THR A 12 17.43 -28.03 12.43
C THR A 12 17.24 -29.24 11.51
N VAL A 13 15.98 -29.64 11.34
CA VAL A 13 15.61 -30.69 10.38
C VAL A 13 16.07 -30.30 8.97
N LYS A 14 16.78 -31.20 8.29
CA LYS A 14 17.35 -30.93 6.97
C LYS A 14 16.36 -31.25 5.85
N PRO A 15 16.50 -30.64 4.66
CA PRO A 15 15.70 -31.02 3.51
C PRO A 15 15.81 -32.52 3.21
N GLY A 16 14.67 -33.19 3.07
CA GLY A 16 14.61 -34.64 2.79
C GLY A 16 14.72 -35.55 4.01
N ASP A 17 14.78 -35.00 5.23
CA ASP A 17 14.77 -35.80 6.45
C ASP A 17 13.48 -36.63 6.57
N GLU A 18 13.62 -37.91 6.88
CA GLU A 18 12.53 -38.86 6.98
C GLU A 18 11.47 -38.46 8.02
N CYS A 19 11.87 -37.71 9.06
CA CYS A 19 10.92 -37.24 10.08
C CYS A 19 9.84 -36.30 9.53
N LEU A 20 10.06 -35.68 8.36
CA LEU A 20 9.06 -34.86 7.65
C LEU A 20 8.47 -35.54 6.42
N SER A 21 8.73 -36.83 6.18
CA SER A 21 8.26 -37.58 5.00
C SER A 21 6.74 -37.59 4.81
N ARG A 22 5.99 -37.34 5.89
CA ARG A 22 4.51 -37.28 5.91
C ARG A 22 3.96 -35.85 6.02
N SER A 23 4.83 -34.84 6.01
CA SER A 23 4.44 -33.44 6.15
C SER A 23 4.14 -32.81 4.79
N HIS A 24 3.06 -32.02 4.74
CA HIS A 24 2.69 -31.24 3.57
C HIS A 24 2.41 -29.80 3.99
N PHE A 25 2.91 -28.84 3.21
CA PHE A 25 2.71 -27.43 3.45
C PHE A 25 1.96 -26.82 2.27
N LYS A 26 0.93 -26.02 2.57
CA LYS A 26 0.16 -25.28 1.57
C LYS A 26 -0.06 -23.87 2.09
N LEU A 27 0.33 -22.88 1.30
CA LEU A 27 -0.01 -21.49 1.55
C LEU A 27 -1.48 -21.27 1.19
N ILE A 28 -2.29 -20.88 2.17
CA ILE A 28 -3.73 -20.64 1.99
C ILE A 28 -4.08 -19.15 1.91
N ALA A 29 -3.19 -18.29 2.37
CA ALA A 29 -3.29 -16.83 2.29
C ALA A 29 -1.89 -16.27 2.06
N THR A 30 -1.76 -15.40 1.05
CA THR A 30 -0.51 -14.72 0.70
C THR A 30 -0.84 -13.29 0.26
N PRO A 31 0.12 -12.35 0.29
CA PRO A 31 -0.08 -11.01 -0.27
C PRO A 31 -0.57 -11.06 -1.72
N GLN A 32 0.01 -11.95 -2.54
CA GLN A 32 -0.39 -12.14 -3.93
C GLN A 32 -1.86 -12.58 -4.07
N HIS A 33 -2.35 -13.50 -3.22
CA HIS A 33 -3.76 -13.90 -3.27
C HIS A 33 -4.72 -12.71 -3.08
N ALA A 34 -4.37 -11.73 -2.24
CA ALA A 34 -5.19 -10.54 -2.03
C ALA A 34 -5.19 -9.64 -3.28
N ILE A 35 -4.03 -9.42 -3.90
CA ILE A 35 -3.91 -8.64 -5.14
C ILE A 35 -4.70 -9.30 -6.27
N ASP A 36 -4.52 -10.61 -6.49
CA ASP A 36 -5.19 -11.37 -7.55
C ASP A 36 -6.71 -11.35 -7.38
N ALA A 37 -7.21 -11.43 -6.13
CA ALA A 37 -8.64 -11.33 -5.86
C ALA A 37 -9.23 -9.96 -6.24
N VAL A 38 -8.49 -8.87 -6.01
CA VAL A 38 -8.91 -7.53 -6.44
C VAL A 38 -8.80 -7.38 -7.95
N ALA A 39 -7.72 -7.87 -8.56
CA ALA A 39 -7.53 -7.85 -10.01
C ALA A 39 -8.68 -8.55 -10.73
N ALA A 40 -9.03 -9.78 -10.30
CA ALA A 40 -10.16 -10.52 -10.87
C ALA A 40 -11.49 -9.77 -10.73
N LYS A 41 -11.71 -9.10 -9.60
CA LYS A 41 -12.93 -8.30 -9.38
C LYS A 41 -12.98 -7.05 -10.27
N ALA A 42 -11.85 -6.38 -10.47
CA ALA A 42 -11.74 -5.21 -11.34
C ALA A 42 -11.93 -5.60 -12.82
N GLU A 43 -11.30 -6.70 -13.26
CA GLU A 43 -11.44 -7.22 -14.62
C GLU A 43 -12.87 -7.66 -14.93
N ALA A 44 -13.54 -8.32 -13.98
CA ALA A 44 -14.97 -8.66 -14.10
C ALA A 44 -15.87 -7.41 -14.22
N ALA A 45 -15.42 -6.27 -13.72
CA ALA A 45 -16.08 -4.98 -13.87
C ALA A 45 -15.64 -4.20 -15.14
N GLY A 46 -14.82 -4.81 -16.01
CA GLY A 46 -14.33 -4.19 -17.22
C GLY A 46 -13.21 -3.16 -17.00
N ILE A 47 -12.52 -3.21 -15.86
CA ILE A 47 -11.38 -2.34 -15.52
C ILE A 47 -10.10 -3.19 -15.59
N PRO A 48 -9.30 -3.07 -16.67
CA PRO A 48 -8.02 -3.76 -16.79
C PRO A 48 -7.08 -3.40 -15.64
N THR A 49 -6.26 -4.37 -15.23
CA THR A 49 -5.32 -4.18 -14.12
C THR A 49 -3.86 -4.23 -14.54
N LEU A 50 -3.02 -3.50 -13.81
CA LEU A 50 -1.55 -3.55 -13.91
C LEU A 50 -1.00 -3.84 -12.52
N ILE A 51 -0.48 -5.05 -12.32
CA ILE A 51 0.15 -5.45 -11.06
C ILE A 51 1.64 -5.13 -11.12
N LEU A 52 2.12 -4.25 -10.23
CA LEU A 52 3.52 -3.83 -10.14
C LEU A 52 4.36 -4.75 -9.25
N GLY A 53 3.72 -5.61 -8.46
CA GLY A 53 4.35 -6.63 -7.63
C GLY A 53 4.35 -6.33 -6.13
N ASP A 54 5.20 -7.10 -5.44
CA ASP A 54 5.50 -7.01 -4.01
C ASP A 54 6.68 -6.05 -3.81
N LEU A 55 6.41 -4.87 -3.26
CA LEU A 55 7.33 -3.73 -3.23
C LEU A 55 7.75 -3.39 -1.81
N GLU A 56 9.06 -3.23 -1.65
CA GLU A 56 9.72 -2.81 -0.41
C GLU A 56 10.46 -1.47 -0.61
N GLY A 57 10.87 -0.87 0.50
CA GLY A 57 11.64 0.38 0.53
C GLY A 57 10.91 1.53 1.21
N GLU A 58 11.40 2.74 1.02
CA GLU A 58 10.87 3.93 1.69
C GLU A 58 9.52 4.36 1.06
N SER A 59 8.48 4.41 1.89
CA SER A 59 7.08 4.56 1.47
C SER A 59 6.86 5.78 0.59
N ARG A 60 7.48 6.92 0.96
CA ARG A 60 7.42 8.18 0.18
C ARG A 60 8.13 8.10 -1.17
N GLU A 61 9.14 7.24 -1.33
CA GLU A 61 9.85 7.09 -2.61
C GLU A 61 9.09 6.15 -3.54
N VAL A 62 8.55 5.05 -3.01
CA VAL A 62 7.67 4.13 -3.76
C VAL A 62 6.45 4.89 -4.30
N ALA A 63 5.88 5.81 -3.52
CA ALA A 63 4.76 6.66 -3.94
C ALA A 63 5.07 7.55 -5.15
N LYS A 64 6.26 8.15 -5.22
CA LYS A 64 6.67 9.00 -6.36
C LYS A 64 6.76 8.20 -7.66
N VAL A 65 7.28 6.97 -7.60
CA VAL A 65 7.32 6.08 -8.76
C VAL A 65 5.89 5.75 -9.24
N HIS A 66 4.99 5.44 -8.30
CA HIS A 66 3.57 5.21 -8.63
C HIS A 66 2.90 6.44 -9.23
N ALA A 67 3.21 7.64 -8.72
CA ALA A 67 2.71 8.90 -9.28
C ALA A 67 3.14 9.07 -10.74
N GLY A 68 4.41 8.76 -11.06
CA GLY A 68 4.94 8.76 -12.41
C GLY A 68 4.19 7.79 -13.35
N ILE A 69 3.93 6.57 -12.91
CA ILE A 69 3.19 5.56 -13.69
C ILE A 69 1.74 6.02 -13.92
N ALA A 70 1.04 6.46 -12.87
CA ALA A 70 -0.34 6.91 -12.99
C ALA A 70 -0.47 8.13 -13.92
N ARG A 71 0.51 9.05 -13.87
CA ARG A 71 0.61 10.20 -14.77
C ARG A 71 0.85 9.77 -16.23
N GLN A 72 1.69 8.76 -16.45
CA GLN A 72 1.93 8.19 -17.78
C GLN A 72 0.67 7.55 -18.36
N VAL A 73 -0.06 6.78 -17.55
CA VAL A 73 -1.36 6.18 -17.92
C VAL A 73 -2.34 7.27 -18.30
N ARG A 74 -2.52 8.28 -17.45
CA ARG A 74 -3.49 9.35 -17.70
C ARG A 74 -3.16 10.17 -18.97
N LYS A 75 -1.89 10.53 -19.15
CA LYS A 75 -1.47 11.41 -20.27
C LYS A 75 -1.33 10.68 -21.60
N HIS A 76 -0.87 9.43 -21.57
CA HIS A 76 -0.43 8.71 -22.77
C HIS A 76 -1.11 7.35 -22.96
N GLY A 77 -1.93 6.89 -22.00
CA GLY A 77 -2.59 5.59 -22.06
C GLY A 77 -1.61 4.41 -22.02
N GLN A 78 -0.49 4.57 -21.30
CA GLN A 78 0.58 3.59 -21.21
C GLN A 78 1.02 3.34 -19.77
N PRO A 79 1.41 2.09 -19.41
CA PRO A 79 1.41 0.90 -20.26
C PRO A 79 0.01 0.31 -20.50
N LEU A 80 -1.01 0.87 -19.84
CA LEU A 80 -2.41 0.47 -19.92
C LEU A 80 -3.27 1.71 -20.16
N LYS A 81 -4.39 1.56 -20.89
CA LYS A 81 -5.32 2.68 -21.13
C LYS A 81 -6.27 2.83 -19.95
N ALA A 82 -6.61 4.07 -19.62
CA ALA A 82 -7.71 4.36 -18.72
C ALA A 82 -9.07 3.95 -19.36
N PRO A 83 -10.06 3.47 -18.58
CA PRO A 83 -9.99 3.30 -17.13
C PRO A 83 -9.15 2.05 -16.78
N CYS A 84 -8.27 2.16 -15.79
CA CYS A 84 -7.49 1.01 -15.32
C CYS A 84 -7.11 1.10 -13.85
N LEU A 85 -6.77 -0.05 -13.28
CA LEU A 85 -6.37 -0.18 -11.88
C LEU A 85 -4.90 -0.62 -11.78
N ILE A 86 -4.05 0.22 -11.18
CA ILE A 86 -2.67 -0.12 -10.87
C ILE A 86 -2.65 -0.69 -9.44
N LEU A 87 -2.10 -1.89 -9.28
CA LEU A 87 -2.06 -2.62 -8.02
C LEU A 87 -0.62 -2.86 -7.59
N SER A 88 -0.34 -2.72 -6.30
CA SER A 88 0.87 -3.23 -5.66
C SER A 88 0.57 -3.69 -4.25
N GLY A 89 1.42 -4.57 -3.74
CA GLY A 89 1.43 -4.92 -2.32
C GLY A 89 2.85 -4.89 -1.78
N GLY A 90 3.03 -5.47 -0.62
CA GLY A 90 4.33 -5.63 0.02
C GLY A 90 4.44 -4.88 1.33
N GLU A 91 5.65 -4.52 1.71
CA GLU A 91 5.94 -3.98 3.02
C GLU A 91 6.94 -2.83 2.89
N THR A 92 6.43 -1.61 2.92
CA THR A 92 7.30 -0.42 2.88
C THR A 92 7.67 0.03 4.29
N THR A 93 8.78 0.75 4.42
CA THR A 93 9.19 1.33 5.70
C THR A 93 9.01 2.84 5.68
N VAL A 94 8.99 3.43 6.87
CA VAL A 94 9.00 4.88 7.08
C VAL A 94 10.20 5.25 7.93
N THR A 95 11.08 6.11 7.41
CA THR A 95 12.07 6.78 8.24
C THR A 95 11.41 7.93 8.99
N VAL A 96 11.14 7.72 10.29
CA VAL A 96 10.53 8.73 11.15
C VAL A 96 11.52 9.87 11.43
N ARG A 97 11.09 11.10 11.16
CA ARG A 97 11.85 12.36 11.31
C ARG A 97 11.09 13.39 12.13
N GLY A 98 9.76 13.41 12.00
CA GLY A 98 8.87 14.32 12.71
C GLY A 98 8.21 13.70 13.94
N ASN A 99 7.27 14.44 14.50
CA ASN A 99 6.45 14.03 15.65
C ASN A 99 4.97 13.84 15.27
N GLY A 100 4.68 13.76 13.96
CA GLY A 100 3.36 13.47 13.45
C GLY A 100 2.91 12.05 13.75
N ARG A 101 1.69 11.75 13.31
CA ARG A 101 1.07 10.43 13.47
C ARG A 101 0.79 9.84 12.09
N GLY A 102 0.99 8.55 11.93
CA GLY A 102 0.79 7.88 10.65
C GLY A 102 1.32 6.46 10.64
N GLY A 103 1.20 5.86 9.46
CA GLY A 103 1.81 4.60 9.08
C GLY A 103 2.30 4.68 7.64
N ARG A 104 2.88 3.57 7.17
CA ARG A 104 3.48 3.46 5.84
C ARG A 104 2.48 3.68 4.71
N ASN A 105 1.23 3.27 4.87
CA ASN A 105 0.19 3.45 3.85
C ASN A 105 -0.30 4.91 3.78
N ALA A 106 -0.52 5.55 4.92
CA ALA A 106 -0.83 6.97 4.98
C ALA A 106 0.35 7.83 4.47
N GLU A 107 1.60 7.46 4.79
CA GLU A 107 2.79 8.15 4.26
C GLU A 107 2.91 8.00 2.73
N PHE A 108 2.66 6.80 2.20
CA PHE A 108 2.59 6.55 0.77
C PHE A 108 1.56 7.46 0.08
N LEU A 109 0.33 7.52 0.59
CA LEU A 109 -0.73 8.33 -0.02
C LEU A 109 -0.48 9.84 0.15
N LEU A 110 0.12 10.26 1.25
CA LEU A 110 0.47 11.67 1.45
C LEU A 110 1.55 12.11 0.45
N SER A 111 2.56 11.27 0.22
CA SER A 111 3.58 11.51 -0.79
C SER A 111 3.00 11.49 -2.21
N LEU A 112 2.11 10.54 -2.51
CA LEU A 112 1.38 10.47 -3.78
C LEU A 112 0.56 11.75 -4.03
N THR A 113 -0.12 12.24 -2.99
CA THR A 113 -0.89 13.49 -3.03
C THR A 113 0.02 14.70 -3.32
N ALA A 114 1.19 14.75 -2.67
CA ALA A 114 2.16 15.83 -2.85
C ALA A 114 2.79 15.85 -4.26
N ASP A 115 2.98 14.68 -4.89
CA ASP A 115 3.53 14.57 -6.25
C ASP A 115 2.48 14.85 -7.34
N LEU A 116 1.28 14.27 -7.21
CA LEU A 116 0.21 14.43 -8.19
C LEU A 116 -0.43 15.82 -8.15
N LYS A 117 -0.42 16.51 -6.99
CA LYS A 117 -0.92 17.89 -6.83
C LYS A 117 -2.35 18.11 -7.37
N GLY A 118 -3.22 17.13 -7.14
CA GLY A 118 -4.61 17.18 -7.60
C GLY A 118 -4.80 16.85 -9.08
N GLU A 119 -3.94 15.98 -9.61
CA GLU A 119 -4.09 15.44 -10.95
C GLU A 119 -5.51 14.84 -11.14
N PRO A 120 -6.31 15.32 -12.11
CA PRO A 120 -7.69 14.88 -12.27
C PRO A 120 -7.74 13.39 -12.60
N ASN A 121 -8.85 12.75 -12.24
CA ASN A 121 -9.19 11.37 -12.61
C ASN A 121 -8.25 10.30 -12.04
N ILE A 122 -7.41 10.63 -11.06
CA ILE A 122 -6.58 9.68 -10.32
C ILE A 122 -7.08 9.56 -8.88
N TRP A 123 -7.50 8.36 -8.51
CA TRP A 123 -7.89 7.98 -7.15
C TRP A 123 -6.90 6.96 -6.62
N ALA A 124 -6.68 6.93 -5.31
CA ALA A 124 -5.85 5.90 -4.70
C ALA A 124 -6.38 5.46 -3.34
N LEU A 125 -6.08 4.21 -3.00
CA LEU A 125 -6.28 3.62 -1.69
C LEU A 125 -5.01 2.86 -1.33
N ALA A 126 -4.59 3.00 -0.08
CA ALA A 126 -3.50 2.23 0.50
C ALA A 126 -3.91 1.85 1.92
N GLY A 127 -3.64 0.61 2.31
CA GLY A 127 -3.87 0.17 3.68
C GLY A 127 -3.27 -1.18 4.00
N ASP A 128 -3.09 -1.41 5.30
CA ASP A 128 -2.69 -2.69 5.87
C ASP A 128 -3.89 -3.63 5.92
N THR A 129 -3.68 -4.87 5.48
CA THR A 129 -4.70 -5.90 5.48
C THR A 129 -5.08 -6.38 6.87
N ASP A 130 -4.31 -6.08 7.92
CA ASP A 130 -4.69 -6.33 9.31
C ASP A 130 -5.67 -5.31 9.92
N GLY A 131 -5.81 -4.18 9.23
CA GLY A 131 -6.69 -3.08 9.62
C GLY A 131 -6.03 -1.98 10.46
N ILE A 132 -4.70 -1.99 10.61
CA ILE A 132 -3.92 -1.04 11.41
C ILE A 132 -2.71 -0.54 10.61
N ASP A 133 -2.70 0.74 10.26
CA ASP A 133 -1.59 1.43 9.61
C ASP A 133 -0.77 2.22 10.63
N GLY A 134 0.30 1.60 11.13
CA GLY A 134 1.18 2.19 12.13
C GLY A 134 0.61 2.10 13.54
N MET A 135 0.49 3.22 14.24
CA MET A 135 0.10 3.27 15.66
C MET A 135 -1.36 3.67 15.90
N GLU A 136 -2.12 3.91 14.83
CA GLU A 136 -3.46 4.49 14.89
C GLU A 136 -4.54 3.46 14.52
N SER A 137 -5.82 3.86 14.60
CA SER A 137 -6.96 2.94 14.41
C SER A 137 -7.40 2.74 12.95
N ASN A 138 -6.76 3.42 12.00
CA ASN A 138 -7.07 3.31 10.59
C ASN A 138 -6.32 2.14 9.95
N ALA A 139 -6.94 1.50 8.97
CA ALA A 139 -6.25 0.55 8.10
C ALA A 139 -5.37 1.25 7.08
N GLY A 140 -5.63 2.53 6.81
CA GLY A 140 -4.97 3.31 5.78
C GLY A 140 -5.81 4.54 5.44
N ALA A 141 -5.79 4.97 4.18
CA ALA A 141 -6.55 6.14 3.73
C ALA A 141 -7.00 6.02 2.26
N LEU A 142 -7.80 7.01 1.83
CA LEU A 142 -8.21 7.23 0.46
C LEU A 142 -7.66 8.59 -0.03
N MET A 143 -7.13 8.62 -1.24
CA MET A 143 -6.82 9.85 -1.96
C MET A 143 -7.80 10.03 -3.11
N SER A 144 -8.43 11.20 -3.18
CA SER A 144 -9.21 11.65 -4.32
C SER A 144 -8.45 12.70 -5.13
N PRO A 145 -8.83 12.97 -6.41
CA PRO A 145 -8.27 14.08 -7.17
C PRO A 145 -8.40 15.44 -6.46
N CYS A 146 -9.41 15.59 -5.60
CA CYS A 146 -9.67 16.83 -4.88
C CYS A 146 -8.87 16.96 -3.57
N SER A 147 -8.26 15.88 -3.06
CA SER A 147 -7.63 15.85 -1.73
C SER A 147 -6.55 16.92 -1.56
N TYR A 148 -5.71 17.18 -2.59
CA TYR A 148 -4.72 18.26 -2.56
C TYR A 148 -5.36 19.65 -2.36
N SER A 149 -6.42 19.94 -3.12
CA SER A 149 -7.13 21.22 -3.03
C SER A 149 -7.87 21.38 -1.69
N ARG A 150 -8.44 20.28 -1.16
CA ARG A 150 -9.12 20.27 0.13
C ARG A 150 -8.14 20.53 1.28
N ALA A 151 -6.97 19.88 1.24
CA ALA A 151 -5.90 20.12 2.19
C ALA A 151 -5.43 21.57 2.18
N THR A 152 -5.20 22.13 0.99
CA THR A 152 -4.79 23.54 0.86
C THR A 152 -5.84 24.49 1.44
N LYS A 153 -7.13 24.23 1.21
CA LYS A 153 -8.24 25.02 1.80
C LYS A 153 -8.33 24.89 3.32
N ALA A 154 -7.94 23.74 3.87
CA ALA A 154 -7.84 23.50 5.30
C ALA A 154 -6.54 24.05 5.92
N GLY A 155 -5.67 24.71 5.13
CA GLY A 155 -4.39 25.25 5.60
C GLY A 155 -3.28 24.20 5.74
N LEU A 156 -3.49 22.98 5.24
CA LEU A 156 -2.51 21.90 5.26
C LEU A 156 -1.63 21.95 4.00
N ASN A 157 -0.32 21.76 4.20
CA ASN A 157 0.64 21.59 3.10
C ASN A 157 1.12 20.13 3.05
N PRO A 158 0.82 19.37 1.98
CA PRO A 158 1.17 17.95 1.91
C PRO A 158 2.66 17.64 2.10
N LEU A 159 3.57 18.50 1.62
CA LEU A 159 5.01 18.29 1.80
C LEU A 159 5.42 18.51 3.25
N HIS A 160 4.88 19.53 3.91
CA HIS A 160 5.15 19.79 5.33
C HIS A 160 4.65 18.65 6.21
N GLU A 161 3.43 18.17 5.97
CA GLU A 161 2.87 17.03 6.70
C GLU A 161 3.69 15.74 6.46
N LEU A 162 4.24 15.57 5.25
CA LEU A 162 5.10 14.43 4.91
C LEU A 162 6.45 14.49 5.63
N ASP A 163 7.06 15.67 5.71
CA ASP A 163 8.31 15.89 6.44
C ASP A 163 8.12 15.70 7.95
N ASN A 164 6.91 15.97 8.47
CA ASN A 164 6.55 15.71 9.86
C ASN A 164 6.02 14.27 10.11
N ASN A 165 6.01 13.39 9.11
CA ASN A 165 5.42 12.04 9.19
C ASN A 165 3.96 12.03 9.71
N ASN A 166 3.16 13.02 9.32
CA ASN A 166 1.80 13.21 9.81
C ASN A 166 0.70 12.73 8.82
N GLY A 167 0.91 11.57 8.21
CA GLY A 167 -0.04 10.98 7.27
C GLY A 167 -1.45 10.79 7.86
N TYR A 168 -1.54 10.30 9.10
CA TYR A 168 -2.82 10.12 9.79
C TYR A 168 -3.53 11.46 9.99
N GLY A 169 -2.83 12.46 10.55
CA GLY A 169 -3.41 13.77 10.83
C GLY A 169 -3.93 14.44 9.56
N PHE A 170 -3.18 14.35 8.46
CA PHE A 170 -3.58 14.88 7.17
C PHE A 170 -4.90 14.26 6.68
N PHE A 171 -4.99 12.93 6.60
CA PHE A 171 -6.20 12.28 6.10
C PHE A 171 -7.36 12.31 7.10
N ALA A 172 -7.08 12.42 8.41
CA ALA A 172 -8.10 12.64 9.44
C ALA A 172 -8.81 13.99 9.27
N GLU A 173 -8.04 15.07 9.03
CA GLU A 173 -8.60 16.40 8.78
C GLU A 173 -9.44 16.43 7.50
N LEU A 174 -9.06 15.62 6.51
CA LEU A 174 -9.87 15.42 5.31
C LEU A 174 -11.03 14.43 5.53
N GLY A 175 -11.12 13.71 6.65
CA GLY A 175 -12.12 12.65 6.80
C GLY A 175 -12.00 11.53 5.75
N ASP A 176 -10.80 11.33 5.20
CA ASP A 176 -10.49 10.38 4.14
C ASP A 176 -9.78 9.12 4.68
N LEU A 177 -9.80 8.90 6.01
CA LEU A 177 -9.26 7.68 6.64
C LEU A 177 -10.13 6.46 6.33
N VAL A 178 -9.48 5.31 6.12
CA VAL A 178 -10.15 4.02 5.95
C VAL A 178 -10.12 3.27 7.27
N ILE A 179 -11.30 3.05 7.87
CA ILE A 179 -11.45 2.34 9.15
C ILE A 179 -12.14 1.00 8.90
N THR A 180 -11.37 -0.10 8.90
CA THR A 180 -11.92 -1.47 8.76
C THR A 180 -12.18 -2.13 10.11
N ARG A 181 -11.51 -1.66 11.18
CA ARG A 181 -11.28 -2.40 12.44
C ARG A 181 -10.42 -3.67 12.18
N PRO A 182 -10.06 -4.45 13.21
CA PRO A 182 -9.25 -5.65 13.02
C PRO A 182 -9.91 -6.64 12.06
N THR A 183 -9.22 -6.95 10.97
CA THR A 183 -9.69 -7.89 9.93
C THR A 183 -9.44 -9.35 10.32
N ARG A 184 -8.55 -9.57 11.31
CA ARG A 184 -8.11 -10.88 11.81
C ARG A 184 -7.33 -11.71 10.77
N THR A 185 -6.72 -11.05 9.80
CA THR A 185 -5.74 -11.61 8.87
C THR A 185 -4.62 -10.59 8.67
N ASN A 186 -3.46 -11.00 8.17
CA ASN A 186 -2.41 -10.07 7.74
C ASN A 186 -1.67 -10.72 6.58
N VAL A 187 -1.73 -10.07 5.42
CA VAL A 187 -0.98 -10.37 4.20
C VAL A 187 -0.30 -9.10 3.66
N ASN A 188 0.20 -8.28 4.59
CA ASN A 188 0.91 -7.01 4.41
C ASN A 188 0.05 -5.90 3.78
N ASP A 189 0.70 -4.91 3.15
CA ASP A 189 0.03 -3.77 2.53
C ASP A 189 -0.65 -4.12 1.22
N PHE A 190 -1.74 -3.40 0.98
CA PHE A 190 -2.45 -3.36 -0.28
C PHE A 190 -2.56 -1.92 -0.77
N ARG A 191 -2.17 -1.69 -2.03
CA ARG A 191 -2.25 -0.39 -2.69
C ARG A 191 -2.93 -0.51 -4.04
N ALA A 192 -3.86 0.40 -4.30
CA ALA A 192 -4.61 0.48 -5.53
C ALA A 192 -4.70 1.93 -6.01
N ILE A 193 -4.37 2.17 -7.27
CA ILE A 193 -4.52 3.48 -7.93
C ILE A 193 -5.43 3.31 -9.14
N LEU A 194 -6.59 3.94 -9.09
CA LEU A 194 -7.55 3.94 -10.18
C LEU A 194 -7.33 5.20 -11.03
N VAL A 195 -7.05 4.98 -12.31
CA VAL A 195 -6.98 6.07 -13.30
C VAL A 195 -8.23 5.96 -14.18
N LEU A 196 -9.08 7.00 -14.15
CA LEU A 196 -10.29 7.08 -14.97
C LEU A 196 -9.99 7.76 -16.32
N GLU A 197 -10.89 7.56 -17.30
CA GLU A 197 -10.81 8.26 -18.58
C GLU A 197 -10.85 9.79 -18.38
N ASN A 198 -10.28 10.54 -19.32
CA ASN A 198 -10.52 11.98 -19.37
C ASN A 198 -11.98 12.21 -19.79
N ASP A 199 -12.65 13.16 -19.15
CA ASP A 199 -13.96 13.62 -19.64
C ASP A 199 -13.76 14.13 -21.08
N LYS A 200 -14.53 13.56 -22.02
CA LYS A 200 -14.53 13.97 -23.44
C LYS A 200 -15.21 15.31 -23.63
#